data_AF-A0A106QC23-F1
#
_entry.id   AF-A0A106QC23-F1
#
_cell.length_a   1.000
_cell.length_b   1.000
_cell.length_c   1.000
_cell.angle_alpha   90.00
_cell.angle_beta   90.00
_cell.angle_gamma   90.00
#
_symmetry.space_group_name_H-M   'P 1'
#
loop_
_entity.id
_entity.type
_entity.pdbx_description
1 polymer ?
#
loop_
_entity_poly.entity_id
_entity_poly.type
_entity_poly.pdbx_seq_one_letter_code
_entity_poly.pdbx_strand_id
1 'polypeptide(L)'
;MTSLIINATFTTLQPVAIKLPDQEGHPTMTRGVDSEGRPLKTAYIPATTLRGKLRRLAVRPLMERAAAAGAPWSLFQVYEAMLGQDTQSETSEKVDLAALKKRREENHIVDLFGAGLGVKSRLSVGHLMPARGVHVQPEKFAGVRKDLDSDLNLLDLMSADEVAIFEARSAYNSDRSSLAAVEKQLKLQLKKAEKAEKDGKGTKEAVDTLRAACDKAEAELNAATERMGALKNSTKTLTSYEAIPAGIELFSRMVISNAQAKDLELMIAVLDAFSRQPVLGGQVARGCGEIAGKLDILTDAGVLLGAVEFGDYKTAKVTLTTDGDAFLKNDALLDS
;
A
#
# COMPACT_ATOMS: atom_id res chain seq x y z
N MET A 1 -15.67 19.39 25.81
CA MET A 1 -15.28 18.10 25.22
C MET A 1 -13.81 18.24 24.83
N THR A 2 -12.96 17.38 25.38
CA THR A 2 -11.51 17.49 25.22
C THR A 2 -11.06 16.80 23.95
N SER A 3 -10.15 17.41 23.19
CA SER A 3 -9.47 16.75 22.07
C SER A 3 -8.13 16.16 22.49
N LEU A 4 -7.76 15.00 21.93
CA LEU A 4 -6.40 14.49 22.00
C LEU A 4 -5.64 14.86 20.73
N ILE A 5 -4.44 15.38 20.92
CA ILE A 5 -3.47 15.73 19.88
C ILE A 5 -2.30 14.77 20.03
N ILE A 6 -2.02 13.99 19.00
CA ILE A 6 -0.90 13.06 18.99
C ILE A 6 0.09 13.56 17.94
N ASN A 7 1.21 14.11 18.41
CA ASN A 7 2.31 14.50 17.53
C ASN A 7 3.25 13.31 17.39
N ALA A 8 3.53 12.89 16.17
CA ALA A 8 4.26 11.66 15.92
C ALA A 8 5.46 11.90 15.02
N THR A 9 6.59 11.33 15.42
CA THR A 9 7.84 11.30 14.66
C THR A 9 8.16 9.84 14.35
N PHE A 10 8.31 9.53 13.06
CA PHE A 10 8.61 8.21 12.55
C PHE A 10 9.96 8.25 11.87
N THR A 11 10.86 7.30 12.16
CA THR A 11 12.12 7.13 11.45
C THR A 11 12.02 5.94 10.53
N THR A 12 12.37 6.09 9.25
CA THR A 12 12.50 4.96 8.33
C THR A 12 13.76 4.17 8.69
N LEU A 13 13.63 2.95 9.21
CA LEU A 13 14.79 2.08 9.48
C LEU A 13 15.23 1.33 8.23
N GLN A 14 14.27 1.04 7.36
CA GLN A 14 14.47 0.51 6.01
C GLN A 14 13.74 1.38 4.99
N PRO A 15 14.05 1.25 3.68
CA PRO A 15 13.33 1.99 2.65
C PRO A 15 11.83 1.73 2.72
N VAL A 16 11.00 2.77 2.58
CA VAL A 16 9.54 2.65 2.65
C VAL A 16 8.92 2.85 1.27
N ALA A 17 8.43 1.76 0.69
CA ALA A 17 7.78 1.77 -0.62
C ALA A 17 6.26 1.92 -0.47
N ILE A 18 5.68 3.00 -1.00
CA ILE A 18 4.24 3.16 -1.14
C ILE A 18 3.88 3.20 -2.62
N LYS A 19 2.84 2.46 -3.01
CA LYS A 19 2.23 2.55 -4.32
C LYS A 19 0.75 2.89 -4.16
N LEU A 20 0.32 3.97 -4.81
CA LEU A 20 -1.10 4.33 -4.87
C LEU A 20 -1.74 3.71 -6.12
N PRO A 21 -3.05 3.41 -6.09
CA PRO A 21 -3.78 3.05 -7.30
C PRO A 21 -3.61 4.12 -8.37
N ASP A 22 -3.45 3.69 -9.63
CA ASP A 22 -3.40 4.57 -10.81
C ASP A 22 -2.30 5.64 -10.80
N GLN A 23 -1.31 5.52 -9.91
CA GLN A 23 -0.13 6.36 -9.88
C GLN A 23 1.13 5.53 -10.15
N GLU A 24 1.95 6.02 -11.08
CA GLU A 24 3.30 5.50 -11.28
C GLU A 24 4.25 6.02 -10.20
N GLY A 25 5.14 5.13 -9.75
CA GLY A 25 6.16 5.47 -8.76
C GLY A 25 5.63 5.69 -7.34
N HIS A 26 6.47 6.31 -6.53
CA HIS A 26 6.17 6.60 -5.13
C HIS A 26 5.46 7.97 -4.99
N PRO A 27 4.41 8.13 -4.16
CA PRO A 27 3.73 9.40 -3.92
C PRO A 27 4.68 10.54 -3.57
N THR A 28 4.55 11.63 -4.33
CA THR A 28 5.20 12.91 -4.06
C THR A 28 4.15 14.02 -3.98
N MET A 29 4.42 15.04 -3.17
CA MET A 29 3.59 16.24 -3.12
C MET A 29 4.44 17.50 -3.17
N THR A 30 3.82 18.60 -3.59
CA THR A 30 4.45 19.92 -3.54
C THR A 30 4.50 20.40 -2.10
N ARG A 31 5.67 20.83 -1.65
CA ARG A 31 5.87 21.45 -0.34
C ARG A 31 6.82 22.63 -0.49
N GLY A 32 6.26 23.83 -0.52
CA GLY A 32 7.03 25.04 -0.75
C GLY A 32 7.50 25.22 -2.20
N VAL A 33 8.34 26.23 -2.40
CA VAL A 33 8.92 26.62 -3.68
C VAL A 33 10.41 26.89 -3.51
N ASP A 34 11.20 26.75 -4.57
CA ASP A 34 12.62 27.11 -4.59
C ASP A 34 12.82 28.64 -4.71
N SER A 35 14.07 29.08 -4.73
CA SER A 35 14.45 30.50 -4.90
C SER A 35 13.98 31.12 -6.21
N GLU A 36 13.62 30.29 -7.20
CA GLU A 36 13.13 30.70 -8.52
C GLU A 36 11.60 30.58 -8.62
N GLY A 37 10.91 30.24 -7.52
CA GLY A 37 9.46 30.08 -7.46
C GLY A 37 8.94 28.75 -8.02
N ARG A 38 9.81 27.78 -8.33
CA ARG A 38 9.40 26.47 -8.83
C ARG A 38 8.93 25.56 -7.68
N PRO A 39 7.86 24.78 -7.87
CA PRO A 39 7.37 23.84 -6.86
C PRO A 39 8.44 22.82 -6.44
N LEU A 40 8.72 22.74 -5.13
CA LEU A 40 9.57 21.69 -4.58
C LEU A 40 8.73 20.45 -4.26
N LYS A 41 9.09 19.32 -4.88
CA LYS A 41 8.43 18.02 -4.65
C LYS A 41 9.15 17.26 -3.54
N THR A 42 8.40 16.60 -2.67
CA THR A 42 8.95 15.68 -1.68
C THR A 42 8.12 14.41 -1.62
N ALA A 43 8.79 13.28 -1.39
CA ALA A 43 8.16 12.02 -1.04
C ALA A 43 7.41 12.15 0.29
N TYR A 44 6.35 11.37 0.44
CA TYR A 44 5.56 11.30 1.67
C TYR A 44 4.88 9.95 1.80
N ILE A 45 4.49 9.59 3.04
CA ILE A 45 3.59 8.46 3.26
C ILE A 45 2.17 9.02 3.45
N PRO A 46 1.21 8.62 2.59
CA PRO A 46 -0.18 9.05 2.69
C PRO A 46 -0.80 8.75 4.06
N ALA A 47 -1.63 9.66 4.57
CA ALA A 47 -2.36 9.49 5.82
C ALA A 47 -3.20 8.20 5.82
N THR A 48 -3.74 7.82 4.66
CA THR A 48 -4.53 6.59 4.47
C THR A 48 -3.74 5.33 4.76
N THR A 49 -2.42 5.32 4.50
CA THR A 49 -1.54 4.19 4.82
C THR A 49 -1.42 4.01 6.32
N LEU A 50 -1.06 5.07 7.06
CA LEU A 50 -0.94 5.02 8.52
C LEU A 50 -2.29 4.71 9.17
N ARG A 51 -3.33 5.47 8.80
CA ARG A 51 -4.70 5.28 9.32
C ARG A 51 -5.21 3.86 9.09
N GLY A 52 -5.00 3.31 7.89
CA GLY A 52 -5.38 1.93 7.56
C GLY A 52 -4.60 0.88 8.34
N LYS A 53 -3.31 1.11 8.63
CA LYS A 53 -2.52 0.23 9.51
C LYS A 53 -3.04 0.27 10.94
N LEU A 54 -3.24 1.46 11.52
CA LEU A 54 -3.77 1.64 12.87
C LEU A 54 -5.13 0.96 13.03
N ARG A 55 -6.04 1.17 12.05
CA ARG A 55 -7.37 0.53 12.05
C ARG A 55 -7.29 -0.99 12.04
N ARG A 56 -6.44 -1.58 11.21
CA ARG A 56 -6.24 -3.04 11.16
C ARG A 56 -5.70 -3.61 12.46
N LEU A 57 -4.73 -2.90 13.06
CA LEU A 57 -4.17 -3.29 14.36
C LEU A 57 -5.18 -3.16 15.50
N ALA A 58 -6.11 -2.21 15.42
CA ALA A 58 -7.20 -2.07 16.38
C ALA A 58 -8.23 -3.22 16.27
N VAL A 59 -8.57 -3.63 15.04
CA VAL A 59 -9.63 -4.62 14.79
C VAL A 59 -9.17 -6.06 14.95
N ARG A 60 -7.95 -6.38 14.50
CA ARG A 60 -7.46 -7.77 14.47
C ARG A 60 -7.57 -8.48 15.83
N PRO A 61 -7.15 -7.90 16.97
CA PRO A 61 -7.30 -8.56 18.27
C PRO A 61 -8.76 -8.82 18.65
N LEU A 62 -9.71 -7.99 18.20
CA LEU A 62 -11.14 -8.21 18.45
C LEU A 62 -11.64 -9.43 17.67
N MET A 63 -11.22 -9.55 16.41
CA MET A 63 -11.54 -10.70 15.56
C MET A 63 -10.93 -11.99 16.09
N GLU A 64 -9.66 -11.96 16.52
CA GLU A 64 -8.96 -13.12 17.08
C GLU A 64 -9.65 -13.61 18.36
N ARG A 65 -10.04 -12.70 19.26
CA ARG A 65 -10.82 -13.05 20.46
C ARG A 65 -12.19 -13.63 20.12
N ALA A 66 -12.90 -13.04 19.17
CA ALA A 66 -14.23 -13.51 18.77
C ALA A 66 -14.16 -14.91 18.11
N ALA A 67 -13.16 -15.15 17.26
CA ALA A 67 -12.91 -16.46 16.67
C ALA A 67 -12.54 -17.51 17.74
N ALA A 68 -11.68 -17.17 18.70
CA ALA A 68 -11.32 -18.06 19.81
C ALA A 68 -12.51 -18.38 20.72
N ALA A 69 -13.48 -17.46 20.84
CA ALA A 69 -14.74 -17.66 21.57
C ALA A 69 -15.81 -18.41 20.76
N GLY A 70 -15.50 -18.89 19.54
CA GLY A 70 -16.45 -19.62 18.69
C GLY A 70 -17.44 -18.73 17.94
N ALA A 71 -17.23 -17.41 17.92
CA ALA A 71 -18.08 -16.43 17.24
C ALA A 71 -17.26 -15.58 16.24
N PRO A 72 -16.68 -16.17 15.18
CA PRO A 72 -15.90 -15.43 14.21
C PRO A 72 -16.76 -14.35 13.53
N TRP A 73 -16.14 -13.22 13.21
CA TRP A 73 -16.84 -12.11 12.56
C TRP A 73 -17.27 -12.48 11.14
N SER A 74 -18.44 -11.98 10.74
CA SER A 74 -18.92 -12.07 9.36
C SER A 74 -18.13 -11.17 8.43
N LEU A 75 -18.18 -11.46 7.13
CA LEU A 75 -17.53 -10.66 6.09
C LEU A 75 -17.95 -9.18 6.15
N PHE A 76 -19.23 -8.92 6.41
CA PHE A 76 -19.77 -7.56 6.55
C PHE A 76 -19.11 -6.80 7.71
N GLN A 77 -19.03 -7.43 8.89
CA GLN A 77 -18.37 -6.84 10.06
C GLN A 77 -16.90 -6.53 9.78
N VAL A 78 -16.22 -7.38 9.02
CA VAL A 78 -14.82 -7.15 8.63
C VAL A 78 -14.68 -5.97 7.67
N TYR A 79 -15.50 -5.88 6.62
CA TYR A 79 -15.48 -4.73 5.69
C TYR A 79 -15.75 -3.40 6.42
N GLU A 80 -16.77 -3.39 7.27
CA GLU A 80 -17.15 -2.21 8.04
C GLU A 80 -16.04 -1.81 9.02
N ALA A 81 -15.60 -2.72 9.88
CA ALA A 81 -14.66 -2.38 10.94
C ALA A 81 -13.23 -2.22 10.44
N MET A 82 -12.77 -3.02 9.48
CA MET A 82 -11.36 -3.03 9.05
C MET A 82 -11.09 -2.09 7.87
N LEU A 83 -12.05 -1.95 6.95
CA LEU A 83 -11.91 -1.13 5.75
C LEU A 83 -12.73 0.16 5.81
N GLY A 84 -13.69 0.26 6.74
CA GLY A 84 -14.60 1.40 6.82
C GLY A 84 -15.58 1.43 5.66
N GLN A 85 -15.81 0.29 4.99
CA GLN A 85 -16.76 0.18 3.90
C GLN A 85 -18.12 -0.23 4.43
N ASP A 86 -19.14 0.55 4.11
CA ASP A 86 -20.54 0.26 4.44
C ASP A 86 -21.36 0.42 3.15
N THR A 87 -21.53 -0.68 2.44
CA THR A 87 -22.23 -0.73 1.15
C THR A 87 -23.71 -0.36 1.25
N GLN A 88 -24.31 -0.46 2.44
CA GLN A 88 -25.71 -0.03 2.65
C GLN A 88 -25.80 1.49 2.80
N SER A 89 -24.81 2.13 3.43
CA SER A 89 -24.77 3.59 3.57
C SER A 89 -24.58 4.33 2.23
N GLU A 90 -24.01 3.68 1.22
CA GLU A 90 -23.77 4.27 -0.11
C GLU A 90 -25.05 4.34 -0.99
N THR A 91 -26.15 3.73 -0.55
CA THR A 91 -27.41 3.65 -1.31
C THR A 91 -28.58 4.40 -0.69
N SER A 92 -28.42 5.01 0.50
CA SER A 92 -29.51 5.70 1.20
C SER A 92 -29.23 7.19 1.43
N GLU A 93 -30.16 8.06 1.03
CA GLU A 93 -30.05 9.53 1.20
C GLU A 93 -30.51 10.03 2.58
N LYS A 94 -31.12 9.17 3.41
CA LYS A 94 -31.65 9.56 4.73
C LYS A 94 -30.78 9.03 5.86
N VAL A 95 -30.23 9.93 6.65
CA VAL A 95 -29.46 9.61 7.86
C VAL A 95 -30.38 9.56 9.08
N ASP A 96 -30.57 8.38 9.66
CA ASP A 96 -31.20 8.22 10.98
C ASP A 96 -30.17 8.50 12.08
N LEU A 97 -30.34 9.65 12.75
CA LEU A 97 -29.43 10.10 13.82
C LEU A 97 -29.47 9.21 15.07
N ALA A 98 -30.62 8.60 15.38
CA ALA A 98 -30.75 7.74 16.56
C ALA A 98 -30.05 6.40 16.34
N ALA A 99 -30.25 5.79 15.17
CA ALA A 99 -29.53 4.59 14.78
C ALA A 99 -28.01 4.82 14.72
N LEU A 100 -27.59 5.99 14.22
CA LEU A 100 -26.18 6.38 14.14
C LEU A 100 -25.56 6.54 15.53
N LYS A 101 -26.26 7.19 16.48
CA LYS A 101 -25.79 7.33 17.86
C LYS A 101 -25.62 5.97 18.54
N LYS A 102 -26.62 5.10 18.43
CA LYS A 102 -26.55 3.72 18.97
C LYS A 102 -25.39 2.93 18.37
N ARG A 103 -25.19 3.02 17.05
CA ARG A 103 -24.07 2.36 16.35
C ARG A 103 -22.70 2.83 16.85
N ARG A 104 -22.55 4.13 17.18
CA ARG A 104 -21.31 4.67 17.76
C ARG A 104 -21.06 4.16 19.18
N GLU A 105 -22.11 4.02 19.97
CA GLU A 105 -22.03 3.50 21.33
C GLU A 105 -21.62 2.01 21.33
N GLU A 106 -22.21 1.22 20.43
CA GLU A 106 -21.96 -0.23 20.33
C GLU A 106 -20.61 -0.57 19.67
N ASN A 107 -20.14 0.24 18.72
CA ASN A 107 -18.93 -0.04 17.96
C ASN A 107 -17.91 1.10 18.02
N HIS A 108 -17.04 1.01 19.02
CA HIS A 108 -15.99 2.00 19.24
C HIS A 108 -15.03 2.19 18.04
N ILE A 109 -14.75 1.12 17.28
CA ILE A 109 -13.90 1.21 16.09
C ILE A 109 -14.58 2.07 15.01
N VAL A 110 -15.86 1.85 14.77
CA VAL A 110 -16.64 2.60 13.78
C VAL A 110 -16.83 4.05 14.23
N ASP A 111 -17.01 4.29 15.52
CA ASP A 111 -17.08 5.64 16.06
C ASP A 111 -15.75 6.42 15.87
N LEU A 112 -14.62 5.80 16.22
CA LEU A 112 -13.31 6.44 16.13
C LEU A 112 -12.86 6.62 14.67
N PHE A 113 -12.85 5.54 13.88
CA PHE A 113 -12.33 5.52 12.50
C PHE A 113 -13.40 5.81 11.43
N GLY A 114 -14.67 5.94 11.76
CA GLY A 114 -15.76 6.14 10.81
C GLY A 114 -16.07 4.91 9.95
N ALA A 115 -17.19 4.94 9.22
CA ALA A 115 -17.56 3.91 8.26
C ALA A 115 -18.52 4.48 7.20
N GLY A 116 -18.29 4.13 5.93
CA GLY A 116 -19.05 4.58 4.77
C GLY A 116 -19.18 6.10 4.68
N LEU A 117 -20.26 6.55 4.02
CA LEU A 117 -20.64 7.96 3.97
C LEU A 117 -21.46 8.41 5.20
N GLY A 118 -22.02 7.44 5.93
CA GLY A 118 -22.94 7.69 7.04
C GLY A 118 -22.26 8.05 8.38
N VAL A 119 -21.08 7.49 8.69
CA VAL A 119 -20.44 7.67 10.01
C VAL A 119 -19.13 8.44 9.91
N LYS A 120 -19.18 9.73 10.26
CA LYS A 120 -17.98 10.59 10.33
C LYS A 120 -17.01 10.11 11.41
N SER A 121 -15.73 9.95 11.05
CA SER A 121 -14.64 9.61 11.96
C SER A 121 -14.34 10.72 12.96
N ARG A 122 -14.05 10.37 14.22
CA ARG A 122 -13.48 11.30 15.23
C ARG A 122 -11.95 11.44 15.12
N LEU A 123 -11.27 10.44 14.56
CA LEU A 123 -9.83 10.42 14.32
C LEU A 123 -9.46 11.04 12.96
N SER A 124 -8.71 12.14 13.00
CA SER A 124 -7.99 12.70 11.86
C SER A 124 -6.52 12.26 11.90
N VAL A 125 -5.95 11.92 10.74
CA VAL A 125 -4.55 11.50 10.59
C VAL A 125 -3.91 12.32 9.49
N GLY A 126 -2.78 12.96 9.79
CA GLY A 126 -1.98 13.71 8.81
C GLY A 126 -1.08 12.81 7.97
N HIS A 127 -0.62 13.35 6.83
CA HIS A 127 0.46 12.73 6.07
C HIS A 127 1.74 12.66 6.89
N LEU A 128 2.53 11.62 6.66
CA LEU A 128 3.88 11.49 7.20
C LEU A 128 4.84 12.17 6.23
N MET A 129 5.40 13.29 6.67
CA MET A 129 6.18 14.22 5.85
C MET A 129 7.58 14.43 6.43
N PRO A 130 8.63 14.60 5.62
CA PRO A 130 9.94 14.99 6.15
C PRO A 130 9.89 16.28 6.99
N ALA A 131 10.93 16.53 7.78
CA ALA A 131 11.09 17.80 8.52
C ALA A 131 10.88 19.03 7.60
N ARG A 132 10.42 20.15 8.16
CA ARG A 132 10.20 21.37 7.37
C ARG A 132 11.50 21.83 6.71
N GLY A 133 11.45 22.14 5.42
CA GLY A 133 12.65 22.52 4.64
C GLY A 133 13.50 21.35 4.16
N VAL A 134 13.18 20.12 4.55
CA VAL A 134 13.80 18.90 4.00
C VAL A 134 12.92 18.36 2.87
N HIS A 135 13.56 18.11 1.73
CA HIS A 135 12.92 17.56 0.53
C HIS A 135 13.60 16.25 0.18
N VAL A 136 12.84 15.16 0.29
CA VAL A 136 13.36 13.81 0.02
C VAL A 136 12.79 13.35 -1.32
N GLN A 137 13.65 12.93 -2.24
CA GLN A 137 13.21 12.28 -3.47
C GLN A 137 13.10 10.77 -3.24
N PRO A 138 12.10 10.10 -3.83
CA PRO A 138 12.08 8.64 -3.87
C PRO A 138 13.32 8.10 -4.60
N GLU A 139 13.91 7.03 -4.06
CA GLU A 139 14.99 6.31 -4.72
C GLU A 139 14.43 5.11 -5.49
N LYS A 140 14.99 4.86 -6.68
CA LYS A 140 14.64 3.71 -7.52
C LYS A 140 15.47 2.51 -7.11
N PHE A 141 14.79 1.48 -6.62
CA PHE A 141 15.36 0.17 -6.37
C PHE A 141 15.01 -0.74 -7.54
N ALA A 142 15.99 -1.52 -8.01
CA ALA A 142 15.79 -2.52 -9.05
C ALA A 142 16.41 -3.84 -8.63
N GLY A 143 15.70 -4.93 -8.88
CA GLY A 143 16.19 -6.28 -8.68
C GLY A 143 15.71 -7.18 -9.80
N VAL A 144 16.53 -8.16 -10.15
CA VAL A 144 16.15 -9.23 -11.07
C VAL A 144 15.87 -10.47 -10.24
N ARG A 145 14.71 -11.10 -10.47
CA ARG A 145 14.48 -12.44 -9.92
C ARG A 145 15.53 -13.38 -10.52
N LYS A 146 16.29 -14.05 -9.66
CA LYS A 146 17.20 -15.12 -10.05
C LYS A 146 16.37 -16.33 -10.50
N ASP A 147 16.86 -17.02 -11.53
CA ASP A 147 16.23 -18.24 -12.04
C ASP A 147 17.00 -19.48 -11.55
N LEU A 148 16.58 -20.68 -11.95
CA LEU A 148 17.27 -21.93 -11.58
C LEU A 148 18.73 -21.98 -12.07
N ASP A 149 19.08 -21.21 -13.10
CA ASP A 149 20.45 -21.08 -13.59
C ASP A 149 21.42 -20.37 -12.63
N SER A 150 20.88 -19.82 -11.53
CA SER A 150 21.67 -19.16 -10.49
C SER A 150 22.21 -20.11 -9.41
N ASP A 151 21.72 -21.36 -9.37
CA ASP A 151 22.26 -22.43 -8.53
C ASP A 151 22.18 -23.77 -9.28
N LEU A 152 23.25 -24.10 -10.00
CA LEU A 152 23.31 -25.27 -10.87
C LEU A 152 23.11 -26.60 -10.11
N ASN A 153 23.42 -26.64 -8.81
CA ASN A 153 23.23 -27.84 -8.00
C ASN A 153 21.74 -28.22 -7.87
N LEU A 154 20.82 -27.26 -8.08
CA LEU A 154 19.39 -27.56 -8.10
C LEU A 154 18.99 -28.38 -9.33
N LEU A 155 19.69 -28.23 -10.46
CA LEU A 155 19.42 -28.99 -11.68
C LEU A 155 19.80 -30.48 -11.49
N ASP A 156 20.83 -30.75 -10.70
CA ASP A 156 21.24 -32.12 -10.35
C ASP A 156 20.19 -32.87 -9.49
N LEU A 157 19.25 -32.14 -8.88
CA LEU A 157 18.16 -32.71 -8.08
C LEU A 157 16.88 -32.97 -8.90
N MET A 158 16.88 -32.59 -10.18
CA MET A 158 15.74 -32.75 -11.08
C MET A 158 15.90 -33.99 -11.97
N SER A 159 14.80 -34.50 -12.51
CA SER A 159 14.88 -35.53 -13.55
C SER A 159 15.48 -34.92 -14.83
N ALA A 160 16.21 -35.74 -15.60
CA ALA A 160 16.84 -35.29 -16.85
C ALA A 160 15.83 -34.70 -17.84
N ASP A 161 14.61 -35.26 -17.90
CA ASP A 161 13.54 -34.76 -18.77
C ASP A 161 13.11 -33.33 -18.41
N GLU A 162 13.02 -33.00 -17.12
CA GLU A 162 12.65 -31.66 -16.64
C GLU A 162 13.78 -30.64 -16.84
N VAL A 163 15.04 -31.07 -16.71
CA VAL A 163 16.20 -30.23 -17.04
C VAL A 163 16.21 -29.88 -18.52
N ALA A 164 15.94 -30.85 -19.41
CA ALA A 164 15.84 -30.60 -20.85
C ALA A 164 14.71 -29.61 -21.19
N ILE A 165 13.56 -29.69 -20.50
CA ILE A 165 12.47 -28.72 -20.64
C ILE A 165 12.93 -27.31 -20.20
N PHE A 166 13.66 -27.21 -19.09
CA PHE A 166 14.21 -25.93 -18.60
C PHE A 166 15.23 -25.32 -19.58
N GLU A 167 16.15 -26.10 -20.14
CA GLU A 167 17.13 -25.62 -21.11
C GLU A 167 16.47 -25.14 -22.40
N ALA A 168 15.51 -25.93 -22.93
CA ALA A 168 14.77 -25.60 -24.14
C ALA A 168 13.95 -24.29 -23.99
N ARG A 169 13.54 -23.96 -22.76
CA ARG A 169 12.76 -22.75 -22.47
C ARG A 169 13.46 -21.46 -22.87
N SER A 170 14.77 -21.35 -22.66
CA SER A 170 15.52 -20.14 -23.02
C SER A 170 15.51 -19.92 -24.54
N ALA A 171 15.73 -20.99 -25.30
CA ALA A 171 15.65 -21.00 -26.76
C ALA A 171 14.23 -20.65 -27.24
N TYR A 172 13.19 -21.30 -26.71
CA TYR A 172 11.81 -21.02 -27.09
C TYR A 172 11.38 -19.59 -26.78
N ASN A 173 11.81 -19.02 -25.65
CA ASN A 173 11.50 -17.65 -25.30
C ASN A 173 12.26 -16.64 -26.18
N SER A 174 13.51 -16.94 -26.56
CA SER A 174 14.28 -16.15 -27.52
C SER A 174 13.60 -16.13 -28.90
N ASP A 175 13.20 -17.30 -29.41
CA ASP A 175 12.49 -17.44 -30.68
C ASP A 175 11.15 -16.72 -30.69
N ARG A 176 10.35 -16.86 -29.61
CA ARG A 176 9.10 -16.11 -29.48
C ARG A 176 9.35 -14.60 -29.46
N SER A 177 10.37 -14.15 -28.72
CA SER A 177 10.66 -12.72 -28.60
C SER A 177 11.10 -12.10 -29.93
N SER A 178 11.87 -12.83 -30.74
CA SER A 178 12.28 -12.36 -32.07
C SER A 178 11.08 -12.28 -33.02
N LEU A 179 10.21 -13.30 -33.03
CA LEU A 179 8.97 -13.30 -33.81
C LEU A 179 8.01 -12.17 -33.40
N ALA A 180 7.88 -11.89 -32.10
CA ALA A 180 7.06 -10.78 -31.60
C ALA A 180 7.60 -9.41 -32.05
N ALA A 181 8.92 -9.25 -32.14
CA ALA A 181 9.51 -8.01 -32.67
C ALA A 181 9.22 -7.83 -34.17
N VAL A 182 9.30 -8.91 -34.94
CA VAL A 182 8.99 -8.93 -36.39
C VAL A 182 7.51 -8.62 -36.63
N GLU A 183 6.60 -9.26 -35.90
CA GLU A 183 5.14 -9.01 -35.98
C GLU A 183 4.81 -7.54 -35.69
N LYS A 184 5.40 -6.97 -34.64
CA LYS A 184 5.17 -5.56 -34.28
C LYS A 184 5.66 -4.62 -35.37
N GLN A 185 6.82 -4.90 -35.96
CA GLN A 185 7.38 -4.12 -37.06
C GLN A 185 6.49 -4.19 -38.31
N LEU A 186 6.01 -5.37 -38.68
CA LEU A 186 5.10 -5.56 -39.81
C LEU A 186 3.75 -4.87 -39.59
N LYS A 187 3.17 -4.92 -38.38
CA LYS A 187 1.93 -4.18 -38.06
C LYS A 187 2.10 -2.67 -38.14
N LEU A 188 3.27 -2.14 -37.76
CA LEU A 188 3.59 -0.72 -37.94
C LEU A 188 3.74 -0.34 -39.43
N GLN A 189 4.36 -1.22 -40.23
CA GLN A 189 4.49 -1.02 -41.68
C GLN A 189 3.14 -1.09 -42.40
N LEU A 190 2.27 -2.04 -42.03
CA LEU A 190 0.92 -2.18 -42.56
C LEU A 190 0.09 -0.91 -42.29
N LYS A 191 0.10 -0.39 -41.06
CA LYS A 191 -0.60 0.87 -40.73
C LYS A 191 -0.10 2.05 -41.58
N LYS A 192 1.21 2.11 -41.86
CA LYS A 192 1.79 3.15 -42.73
C LYS A 192 1.36 2.96 -44.18
N ALA A 193 1.34 1.73 -44.68
CA ALA A 193 0.93 1.40 -46.04
C ALA A 193 -0.56 1.67 -46.28
N GLU A 194 -1.44 1.28 -45.34
CA GLU A 194 -2.88 1.57 -45.40
C GLU A 194 -3.17 3.09 -45.39
N LYS A 195 -2.35 3.87 -44.67
CA LYS A 195 -2.43 5.33 -44.70
C LYS A 195 -1.96 5.88 -46.06
N ALA A 196 -0.85 5.40 -46.58
CA ALA A 196 -0.32 5.83 -47.87
C ALA A 196 -1.26 5.49 -49.04
N GLU A 197 -1.95 4.34 -49.00
CA GLU A 197 -2.98 3.97 -49.97
C GLU A 197 -4.16 4.95 -49.93
N LYS A 198 -4.68 5.27 -48.73
CA LYS A 198 -5.75 6.27 -48.55
C LYS A 198 -5.35 7.67 -49.04
N ASP A 199 -4.07 8.02 -48.87
CA ASP A 199 -3.51 9.30 -49.32
C ASP A 199 -3.13 9.30 -50.82
N GLY A 200 -3.41 8.22 -51.57
CA GLY A 200 -3.12 8.09 -53.00
C GLY A 200 -1.63 7.92 -53.36
N LYS A 201 -0.78 7.66 -52.36
CA LYS A 201 0.69 7.53 -52.49
C LYS A 201 1.17 6.07 -52.36
N GLY A 202 0.25 5.13 -52.18
CA GLY A 202 0.53 3.70 -52.00
C GLY A 202 -0.25 2.84 -52.99
N THR A 203 0.16 1.58 -53.10
CA THR A 203 -0.53 0.58 -53.93
C THR A 203 -1.26 -0.43 -53.04
N LYS A 204 -2.42 -0.88 -53.52
CA LYS A 204 -3.20 -1.94 -52.88
C LYS A 204 -2.39 -3.24 -52.73
N GLU A 205 -1.56 -3.55 -53.72
CA GLU A 205 -0.63 -4.71 -53.69
C GLU A 205 0.37 -4.65 -52.54
N ALA A 206 0.86 -3.45 -52.18
CA ALA A 206 1.78 -3.30 -51.05
C ALA A 206 1.07 -3.53 -49.71
N VAL A 207 -0.20 -3.12 -49.59
CA VAL A 207 -1.04 -3.39 -48.41
C VAL A 207 -1.37 -4.88 -48.30
N ASP A 208 -1.77 -5.51 -49.40
CA ASP A 208 -2.09 -6.95 -49.42
C ASP A 208 -0.87 -7.82 -49.09
N THR A 209 0.32 -7.45 -49.61
CA THR A 209 1.58 -8.14 -49.29
C THR A 209 1.95 -8.01 -47.81
N LEU A 210 1.83 -6.81 -47.23
CA LEU A 210 2.11 -6.58 -45.82
C LEU A 210 1.08 -7.26 -44.91
N ARG A 211 -0.18 -7.35 -45.34
CA ARG A 211 -1.23 -8.07 -44.61
C ARG A 211 -0.95 -9.57 -44.58
N ALA A 212 -0.61 -10.17 -45.71
CA ALA A 212 -0.21 -11.58 -45.77
C ALA A 212 1.05 -11.88 -44.93
N ALA A 213 2.02 -10.95 -44.91
CA ALA A 213 3.20 -11.07 -44.06
C ALA A 213 2.86 -10.96 -42.55
N CYS A 214 1.95 -10.06 -42.17
CA CYS A 214 1.42 -9.98 -40.80
C CYS A 214 0.73 -11.29 -40.39
N ASP A 215 -0.14 -11.83 -41.23
CA ASP A 215 -0.88 -13.07 -40.92
C ASP A 215 0.06 -14.26 -40.73
N LYS A 216 1.10 -14.36 -41.58
CA LYS A 216 2.16 -15.37 -41.43
C LYS A 216 2.95 -15.20 -40.14
N ALA A 217 3.38 -13.97 -39.82
CA ALA A 217 4.13 -13.69 -38.61
C ALA A 217 3.28 -13.94 -37.34
N GLU A 218 1.98 -13.66 -37.39
CA GLU A 218 1.03 -13.94 -36.31
C GLU A 218 0.85 -15.45 -36.11
N ALA A 219 0.74 -16.24 -37.19
CA ALA A 219 0.68 -17.70 -37.12
C ALA A 219 1.98 -18.30 -36.54
N GLU A 220 3.15 -17.82 -36.96
CA GLU A 220 4.45 -18.26 -36.44
C GLU A 220 4.62 -17.89 -34.95
N LEU A 221 4.19 -16.69 -34.54
CA LEU A 221 4.20 -16.27 -33.15
C LEU A 221 3.26 -17.10 -32.28
N ASN A 222 2.07 -17.44 -32.79
CA ASN A 222 1.11 -18.30 -32.09
C ASN A 222 1.68 -19.71 -31.91
N ALA A 223 2.27 -20.30 -32.96
CA ALA A 223 2.93 -21.61 -32.87
C ALA A 223 4.12 -21.60 -31.89
N ALA A 224 4.95 -20.55 -31.90
CA ALA A 224 6.04 -20.40 -30.92
C ALA A 224 5.52 -20.24 -29.49
N THR A 225 4.39 -19.54 -29.31
CA THR A 225 3.73 -19.37 -28.02
C THR A 225 3.13 -20.69 -27.51
N GLU A 226 2.53 -21.50 -28.38
CA GLU A 226 2.02 -22.84 -28.03
C GLU A 226 3.14 -23.79 -27.61
N ARG A 227 4.28 -23.78 -28.31
CA ARG A 227 5.47 -24.58 -27.92
C ARG A 227 5.98 -24.26 -26.52
N MET A 228 5.76 -23.05 -26.01
CA MET A 228 6.12 -22.66 -24.65
C MET A 228 5.18 -23.24 -23.56
N GLY A 229 4.02 -23.80 -23.93
CA GLY A 229 3.14 -24.51 -22.99
C GLY A 229 2.75 -23.67 -21.76
N ALA A 230 2.92 -24.23 -20.57
CA ALA A 230 2.65 -23.55 -19.29
C ALA A 230 3.73 -22.52 -18.89
N LEU A 231 4.89 -22.51 -19.56
CA LEU A 231 6.09 -21.75 -19.19
C LEU A 231 6.19 -20.40 -19.92
N LYS A 232 5.05 -19.81 -20.30
CA LYS A 232 4.96 -18.60 -21.15
C LYS A 232 5.58 -17.33 -20.57
N ASN A 233 5.76 -17.27 -19.26
CA ASN A 233 6.26 -16.09 -18.55
C ASN A 233 7.76 -16.21 -18.28
N SER A 234 8.49 -15.12 -18.45
CA SER A 234 9.90 -15.05 -18.02
C SER A 234 9.98 -15.07 -16.50
N THR A 235 10.79 -15.98 -15.97
CA THR A 235 11.12 -16.10 -14.54
C THR A 235 12.00 -14.94 -14.08
N LYS A 236 12.83 -14.39 -14.97
CA LYS A 236 13.70 -13.22 -14.73
C LYS A 236 12.97 -11.90 -14.97
N THR A 237 11.87 -11.69 -14.26
CA THR A 237 11.14 -10.41 -14.33
C THR A 237 11.93 -9.34 -13.57
N LEU A 238 12.35 -8.27 -14.27
CA LEU A 238 12.92 -7.07 -13.64
C LEU A 238 11.83 -6.44 -12.76
N THR A 239 12.06 -6.43 -11.46
CA THR A 239 11.17 -5.78 -10.50
C THR A 239 11.83 -4.49 -10.06
N SER A 240 11.28 -3.36 -10.49
CA SER A 240 11.68 -2.04 -10.00
C SER A 240 10.58 -1.43 -9.14
N TYR A 241 10.97 -0.66 -8.13
CA TYR A 241 10.07 0.08 -7.27
C TYR A 241 10.76 1.34 -6.75
N GLU A 242 9.96 2.32 -6.33
CA GLU A 242 10.44 3.53 -5.69
C GLU A 242 10.09 3.51 -4.21
N ALA A 243 10.99 4.03 -3.38
CA ALA A 243 10.80 4.10 -1.93
C ALA A 243 11.43 5.36 -1.33
N ILE A 244 10.92 5.80 -0.18
CA ILE A 244 11.66 6.73 0.69
C ILE A 244 12.90 5.99 1.20
N PRO A 245 14.09 6.58 1.14
CA PRO A 245 15.29 5.99 1.74
C PRO A 245 15.14 5.70 3.24
N ALA A 246 16.00 4.83 3.77
CA ALA A 246 16.19 4.67 5.20
C ALA A 246 16.86 5.91 5.82
N GLY A 247 16.72 6.07 7.13
CA GLY A 247 17.29 7.17 7.92
C GLY A 247 16.52 8.50 7.84
N ILE A 248 15.28 8.48 7.35
CA ILE A 248 14.46 9.70 7.18
C ILE A 248 13.47 9.82 8.32
N GLU A 249 13.49 10.98 9.00
CA GLU A 249 12.46 11.36 9.96
C GLU A 249 11.24 11.93 9.24
N LEU A 250 10.07 11.40 9.58
CA LEU A 250 8.76 11.73 9.04
C LEU A 250 7.84 12.13 10.18
N PHE A 251 7.20 13.29 10.05
CA PHE A 251 6.32 13.87 11.04
C PHE A 251 4.87 13.74 10.59
N SER A 252 4.00 13.35 11.50
CA SER A 252 2.55 13.36 11.33
C SER A 252 1.88 13.89 12.59
N ARG A 253 0.64 14.32 12.44
CA ARG A 253 -0.22 14.73 13.54
C ARG A 253 -1.53 13.99 13.44
N MET A 254 -1.95 13.38 14.53
CA MET A 254 -3.27 12.76 14.66
C MET A 254 -4.10 13.56 15.67
N VAL A 255 -5.39 13.68 15.43
CA VAL A 255 -6.31 14.40 16.31
C VAL A 255 -7.55 13.55 16.53
N ILE A 256 -7.88 13.29 17.80
CA ILE A 256 -9.13 12.65 18.19
C ILE A 256 -10.05 13.74 18.74
N SER A 257 -11.14 13.99 18.04
CA SER A 257 -12.17 14.93 18.48
C SER A 257 -13.05 14.28 19.56
N ASN A 258 -13.42 15.04 20.59
CA ASN A 258 -14.26 14.55 21.70
C ASN A 258 -13.75 13.21 22.25
N ALA A 259 -12.49 13.21 22.68
CA ALA A 259 -11.81 12.01 23.10
C ALA A 259 -12.34 11.49 24.44
N GLN A 260 -12.36 10.17 24.56
CA GLN A 260 -12.77 9.37 25.72
C GLN A 260 -11.58 8.56 26.24
N ALA A 261 -11.63 8.06 27.48
CA ALA A 261 -10.56 7.23 28.03
C ALA A 261 -10.27 6.00 27.16
N LYS A 262 -11.33 5.33 26.68
CA LYS A 262 -11.23 4.19 25.76
C LYS A 262 -10.50 4.51 24.45
N ASP A 263 -10.54 5.76 23.97
CA ASP A 263 -9.76 6.16 22.80
C ASP A 263 -8.26 6.11 23.09
N LEU A 264 -7.84 6.62 24.26
CA LEU A 264 -6.45 6.61 24.68
C LEU A 264 -5.96 5.18 24.92
N GLU A 265 -6.73 4.36 25.61
CA GLU A 265 -6.42 2.93 25.81
C GLU A 265 -6.27 2.19 24.49
N LEU A 266 -7.21 2.39 23.57
CA LEU A 266 -7.16 1.76 22.25
C LEU A 266 -5.92 2.22 21.48
N MET A 267 -5.61 3.51 21.49
CA MET A 267 -4.43 4.02 20.79
C MET A 267 -3.13 3.46 21.37
N ILE A 268 -3.01 3.33 22.69
CA ILE A 268 -1.86 2.70 23.35
C ILE A 268 -1.73 1.23 22.91
N ALA A 269 -2.83 0.47 22.95
CA ALA A 269 -2.83 -0.93 22.53
C ALA A 269 -2.48 -1.10 21.04
N VAL A 270 -2.99 -0.21 20.18
CA VAL A 270 -2.68 -0.19 18.74
C VAL A 270 -1.21 0.10 18.51
N LEU A 271 -0.62 1.05 19.24
CA LEU A 271 0.80 1.38 19.13
C LEU A 271 1.70 0.26 19.65
N ASP A 272 1.29 -0.47 20.69
CA ASP A 272 1.99 -1.70 21.11
C ASP A 272 1.96 -2.77 20.02
N ALA A 273 0.78 -3.03 19.44
CA ALA A 273 0.64 -3.97 18.33
C ALA A 273 1.46 -3.52 17.10
N PHE A 274 1.56 -2.21 16.87
CA PHE A 274 2.39 -1.65 15.82
C PHE A 274 3.87 -1.85 16.09
N SER A 275 4.32 -1.65 17.34
CA SER A 275 5.69 -1.87 17.76
C SER A 275 6.20 -3.29 17.48
N ARG A 276 5.33 -4.28 17.67
CA ARG A 276 5.63 -5.70 17.39
C ARG A 276 5.65 -6.04 15.90
N GLN A 277 5.04 -5.20 15.05
CA GLN A 277 5.04 -5.35 13.60
C GLN A 277 5.22 -3.99 12.91
N PRO A 278 6.41 -3.37 13.07
CA PRO A 278 6.63 -1.96 12.80
C PRO A 278 6.93 -1.72 11.33
N VAL A 279 6.02 -2.18 10.47
CA VAL A 279 6.16 -2.18 9.02
C VAL A 279 5.00 -1.40 8.39
N LEU A 280 5.34 -0.47 7.50
CA LEU A 280 4.42 0.29 6.65
C LEU A 280 4.74 0.11 5.17
N GLY A 281 3.69 0.12 4.34
CA GLY A 281 3.84 0.10 2.89
C GLY A 281 3.93 -1.29 2.28
N GLY A 282 4.50 -1.35 1.08
CA GLY A 282 4.69 -2.55 0.28
C GLY A 282 6.13 -3.03 0.27
N GLN A 283 6.41 -4.04 -0.56
CA GLN A 283 7.74 -4.66 -0.70
C GLN A 283 8.33 -5.20 0.62
N VAL A 284 7.47 -5.55 1.58
CA VAL A 284 7.88 -6.09 2.89
C VAL A 284 8.74 -7.36 2.75
N ALA A 285 8.39 -8.24 1.81
CA ALA A 285 9.17 -9.45 1.51
C ALA A 285 10.58 -9.16 0.94
N ARG A 286 10.87 -7.90 0.58
CA ARG A 286 12.19 -7.42 0.14
C ARG A 286 12.89 -6.57 1.21
N GLY A 287 12.42 -6.63 2.46
CA GLY A 287 13.00 -5.89 3.58
C GLY A 287 12.58 -4.42 3.67
N CYS A 288 11.60 -3.98 2.88
CA CYS A 288 11.10 -2.59 2.95
C CYS A 288 10.08 -2.39 4.06
N GLY A 289 9.95 -1.14 4.51
CA GLY A 289 8.82 -0.66 5.29
C GLY A 289 9.06 -0.59 6.80
N GLU A 290 10.18 -1.09 7.30
CA GLU A 290 10.51 -1.02 8.72
C GLU A 290 10.71 0.42 9.18
N ILE A 291 10.07 0.75 10.31
CA ILE A 291 10.07 2.07 10.92
C ILE A 291 10.21 1.96 12.44
N ALA A 292 10.67 3.03 13.07
CA ALA A 292 10.50 3.25 14.50
C ALA A 292 9.79 4.58 14.70
N GLY A 293 9.27 4.86 15.89
CA GLY A 293 8.73 6.18 16.15
C GLY A 293 8.49 6.52 17.60
N LYS A 294 8.24 7.81 17.81
CA LYS A 294 7.94 8.44 19.09
C LYS A 294 6.69 9.29 18.93
N LEU A 295 5.77 9.18 19.88
CA LEU A 295 4.53 9.93 19.89
C LEU A 295 4.35 10.61 21.24
N ASP A 296 4.05 11.90 21.19
CA ASP A 296 3.58 12.66 22.35
C ASP A 296 2.06 12.82 22.25
N ILE A 297 1.35 12.48 23.32
CA ILE A 297 -0.10 12.57 23.42
C ILE A 297 -0.45 13.73 24.35
N LEU A 298 -1.12 14.73 23.81
CA LEU A 298 -1.48 15.96 24.51
C LEU A 298 -2.98 16.19 24.48
N THR A 299 -3.50 16.97 25.41
CA THR A 299 -4.81 17.60 25.29
C THR A 299 -4.76 18.80 24.33
N ASP A 300 -5.93 19.30 23.92
CA ASP A 300 -6.08 20.56 23.19
C ASP A 300 -5.53 21.79 23.94
N ALA A 301 -5.52 21.75 25.28
CA ALA A 301 -4.86 22.73 26.13
C ALA A 301 -3.33 22.60 26.18
N GLY A 302 -2.75 21.59 25.53
CA GLY A 302 -1.30 21.34 25.50
C GLY A 302 -0.75 20.58 26.72
N VAL A 303 -1.62 19.99 27.54
CA VAL A 303 -1.20 19.16 28.68
C VAL A 303 -0.73 17.81 28.17
N LEU A 304 0.50 17.41 28.51
CA LEU A 304 1.06 16.11 28.14
C LEU A 304 0.43 15.00 28.99
N LEU A 305 -0.27 14.08 28.33
CA LEU A 305 -0.85 12.88 28.96
C LEU A 305 0.13 11.70 28.97
N GLY A 306 0.99 11.63 27.96
CA GLY A 306 2.00 10.58 27.92
C GLY A 306 2.77 10.56 26.61
N ALA A 307 3.77 9.69 26.58
CA ALA A 307 4.60 9.41 25.42
C ALA A 307 4.66 7.92 25.12
N VAL A 308 4.75 7.58 23.83
CA VAL A 308 4.88 6.21 23.35
C VAL A 308 6.07 6.11 22.40
N GLU A 309 7.00 5.21 22.67
CA GLU A 309 8.07 4.82 21.76
C GLU A 309 7.76 3.41 21.22
N PHE A 310 7.83 3.23 19.90
CA PHE A 310 7.53 1.96 19.23
C PHE A 310 8.58 1.62 18.16
N GLY A 311 8.75 0.32 17.89
CA GLY A 311 9.71 -0.18 16.90
C GLY A 311 10.38 -1.50 17.33
N ASP A 312 11.39 -1.91 16.56
CA ASP A 312 12.30 -3.02 16.87
C ASP A 312 11.62 -4.39 17.11
N TYR A 313 10.39 -4.58 16.63
CA TYR A 313 9.61 -5.81 16.83
C TYR A 313 9.42 -6.16 18.32
N LYS A 314 9.39 -5.14 19.19
CA LYS A 314 9.24 -5.28 20.66
C LYS A 314 7.95 -4.65 21.14
N THR A 315 7.62 -4.87 22.42
CA THR A 315 6.54 -4.15 23.11
C THR A 315 6.85 -2.65 23.11
N ALA A 316 5.84 -1.81 22.87
CA ALA A 316 6.00 -0.37 22.93
C ALA A 316 6.35 0.07 24.35
N LYS A 317 7.19 1.10 24.47
CA LYS A 317 7.45 1.75 25.74
C LYS A 317 6.45 2.88 25.92
N VAL A 318 5.59 2.75 26.92
CA VAL A 318 4.54 3.74 27.24
C VAL A 318 4.91 4.43 28.54
N THR A 319 4.86 5.76 28.57
CA THR A 319 5.08 6.56 29.78
C THR A 319 3.89 7.51 29.93
N LEU A 320 3.04 7.28 30.94
CA LEU A 320 1.92 8.15 31.26
C LEU A 320 2.33 9.17 32.32
N THR A 321 1.76 10.37 32.23
CA THR A 321 1.85 11.39 33.28
C THR A 321 0.73 11.20 34.30
N THR A 322 0.78 11.91 35.42
CA THR A 322 -0.33 11.93 36.38
C THR A 322 -1.65 12.36 35.73
N ASP A 323 -1.60 13.33 34.80
CA ASP A 323 -2.77 13.77 34.05
C ASP A 323 -3.27 12.69 33.08
N GLY A 324 -2.35 11.91 32.47
CA GLY A 324 -2.71 10.76 31.65
C GLY A 324 -3.43 9.67 32.44
N ASP A 325 -2.91 9.32 33.62
CA ASP A 325 -3.55 8.37 34.51
C ASP A 325 -4.93 8.87 34.99
N ALA A 326 -5.04 10.18 35.29
CA ALA A 326 -6.32 10.79 35.66
C ALA A 326 -7.32 10.80 34.49
N PHE A 327 -6.86 11.05 33.26
CA PHE A 327 -7.68 11.00 32.06
C PHE A 327 -8.29 9.60 31.85
N LEU A 328 -7.51 8.54 32.04
CA LEU A 328 -7.98 7.16 31.96
C LEU A 328 -9.01 6.81 33.05
N LYS A 329 -8.87 7.39 34.25
CA LYS A 329 -9.77 7.14 35.38
C LYS A 329 -11.07 7.94 35.33
N ASN A 330 -11.07 9.13 34.73
CA ASN A 330 -12.21 10.05 34.75
C ASN A 330 -13.45 9.54 34.00
N ASP A 331 -13.30 8.66 32.99
CA ASP A 331 -14.44 8.05 32.28
C ASP A 331 -15.02 6.84 33.04
N ALA A 332 -14.24 6.20 33.93
CA ALA A 332 -14.72 5.08 34.74
C ALA A 332 -15.78 5.49 35.80
N LEU A 333 -15.96 6.80 36.03
CA LEU A 333 -16.93 7.38 36.96
C LEU A 333 -18.25 7.81 36.31
N LEU A 334 -18.36 7.69 34.98
CA LEU A 334 -19.61 7.99 34.25
C LEU A 334 -20.39 6.72 33.86
N ASP A 335 -19.78 5.54 34.01
CA ASP A 335 -20.39 4.23 33.78
C ASP A 335 -20.76 3.49 35.11
N SER A 336 -20.78 4.21 36.24
CA SER A 336 -21.27 3.72 37.55
C SER A 336 -22.62 4.31 37.94
#